data_AF-A0A7X0Z7B6-F1
#
_entry.id   AF-A0A7X0Z7B6-F1
#
_cell.length_a   1.000
_cell.length_b   1.000
_cell.length_c   1.000
_cell.angle_alpha   90.00
_cell.angle_beta   90.00
_cell.angle_gamma   90.00
#
_symmetry.space_group_name_H-M   'P 1'
#
loop_
_entity.id
_entity.type
_entity.pdbx_description
1 polymer ?
#
loop_
_entity_poly.entity_id
_entity_poly.type
_entity_poly.pdbx_seq_one_letter_code
_entity_poly.pdbx_strand_id
1 'polypeptide(L)'
;MDNFININDFGAVGNGLHDDSEAIYSAIQSLVTQKGGILYIPAKTYAIGKEVVIDFPGIYIRGASPYFSVIKVLENFDGSSAITFKPNTYQLSKGTGIDQGLTVNCNNQEVHGITGVKMYDQVCMQNVEVKNVHKDYSGFNFTQDTEGYSKIGQTLLLENCYGERYGGEANAPMFYFDRYQEVNLVGCKAFPSQANSETLQGDGFYLKDCRGFTFTGCSVAFAENAFIVEAATKNVSGITISGQTNEAIASYALKTKALNATMVESVTVLPIRSEVREIEEKQLDGSERKVVVGGGNFDIQKTTKALIYSMDAALTLGISSSQNVVFSTASEKVINLAAGNSVFGLANFARSGTSILDALTINEFSSVPTVYFADKAGVNKSRIEQQSANLRFGFRYVEPSGAKSYINKFIILKNDLVNATNIQVTYPEGTNTVVRRVEIGEPNSAGEGYRGLRIRN
;
A
#
# COMPACT_ATOMS: atom_id res chain seq x y z
N MET A 1 8.96 11.86 40.65
CA MET A 1 8.24 10.64 41.04
C MET A 1 7.70 10.08 39.74
N ASP A 2 8.04 8.84 39.42
CA ASP A 2 7.45 8.18 38.25
C ASP A 2 6.01 7.85 38.64
N ASN A 3 5.01 8.47 38.01
CA ASN A 3 3.60 8.15 38.22
C ASN A 3 3.34 6.76 37.64
N PHE A 4 3.60 5.74 38.44
CA PHE A 4 3.54 4.34 38.06
C PHE A 4 2.64 3.61 39.07
N ILE A 5 1.56 3.01 38.59
CA ILE A 5 0.57 2.32 39.42
C ILE A 5 0.49 0.86 39.00
N ASN A 6 0.69 -0.05 39.95
CA ASN A 6 0.49 -1.49 39.76
C ASN A 6 -0.95 -1.87 40.13
N ILE A 7 -1.66 -2.56 39.24
CA ILE A 7 -3.04 -2.98 39.49
C ILE A 7 -3.20 -3.95 40.67
N ASN A 8 -2.15 -4.68 41.05
CA ASN A 8 -2.19 -5.56 42.23
C ASN A 8 -2.33 -4.77 43.53
N ASP A 9 -1.86 -3.52 43.59
CA ASP A 9 -1.99 -2.65 44.76
C ASP A 9 -3.46 -2.22 44.98
N PHE A 10 -4.30 -2.41 43.96
CA PHE A 10 -5.74 -2.15 43.96
C PHE A 10 -6.57 -3.43 44.09
N GLY A 11 -5.93 -4.56 44.41
CA GLY A 11 -6.61 -5.83 44.70
C GLY A 11 -6.75 -6.78 43.51
N ALA A 12 -6.15 -6.48 42.35
CA ALA A 12 -6.18 -7.39 41.21
C ALA A 12 -5.49 -8.73 41.55
N VAL A 13 -6.18 -9.84 41.30
CA VAL A 13 -5.75 -11.20 41.63
C VAL A 13 -4.90 -11.77 40.49
N GLY A 14 -5.38 -11.66 39.26
CA GLY A 14 -4.68 -12.15 38.06
C GLY A 14 -4.61 -13.67 37.95
N ASN A 15 -5.69 -14.38 38.30
CA ASN A 15 -5.77 -15.84 38.19
C ASN A 15 -6.58 -16.33 36.96
N GLY A 16 -7.02 -15.42 36.09
CA GLY A 16 -7.79 -15.70 34.88
C GLY A 16 -9.25 -16.12 35.09
N LEU A 17 -9.75 -16.05 36.34
CA LEU A 17 -11.11 -16.42 36.74
C LEU A 17 -11.80 -15.33 37.57
N HIS A 18 -11.07 -14.71 38.50
CA HIS A 18 -11.54 -13.60 39.30
C HIS A 18 -11.71 -12.36 38.41
N ASP A 19 -12.84 -11.67 38.56
CA ASP A 19 -13.09 -10.43 37.83
C ASP A 19 -12.26 -9.29 38.45
N ASP A 20 -11.22 -8.88 37.72
CA ASP A 20 -10.27 -7.84 38.10
C ASP A 20 -10.69 -6.44 37.60
N SER A 21 -11.87 -6.29 37.00
CA SER A 21 -12.34 -5.02 36.41
C SER A 21 -12.35 -3.85 37.40
N GLU A 22 -12.84 -4.04 38.63
CA GLU A 22 -12.92 -2.96 39.62
C GLU A 22 -11.54 -2.51 40.14
N ALA A 23 -10.60 -3.44 40.26
CA ALA A 23 -9.21 -3.13 40.64
C ALA A 23 -8.52 -2.30 39.54
N ILE A 24 -8.71 -2.68 38.28
CA ILE A 24 -8.19 -1.94 37.12
C ILE A 24 -8.82 -0.55 37.05
N TYR A 25 -10.14 -0.44 37.20
CA TYR A 25 -10.84 0.84 37.22
C TYR A 25 -10.31 1.76 38.33
N SER A 26 -10.17 1.24 39.56
CA SER A 26 -9.67 2.01 40.70
C SER A 26 -8.24 2.51 40.48
N ALA A 27 -7.39 1.69 39.87
CA ALA A 27 -6.03 2.09 39.50
C ALA A 27 -6.02 3.22 38.45
N ILE A 28 -6.89 3.15 37.44
CA ILE A 28 -7.07 4.21 36.44
C ILE A 28 -7.54 5.51 37.11
N GLN A 29 -8.53 5.47 38.00
CA GLN A 29 -9.02 6.66 38.70
C GLN A 29 -7.92 7.33 39.56
N SER A 30 -7.01 6.53 40.11
CA SER A 30 -5.83 7.06 40.81
C SER A 30 -4.88 7.80 39.86
N LEU A 31 -4.63 7.26 38.66
CA LEU A 31 -3.83 7.94 37.63
C LEU A 31 -4.51 9.24 37.13
N VAL A 32 -5.84 9.24 36.97
CA VAL A 32 -6.60 10.45 36.63
C VAL A 32 -6.38 11.54 37.68
N THR A 33 -6.46 11.17 38.97
CA THR A 33 -6.20 12.10 40.08
C THR A 33 -4.75 12.61 40.06
N GLN A 34 -3.80 11.78 39.61
CA GLN A 34 -2.39 12.14 39.44
C GLN A 34 -2.09 12.89 38.12
N LYS A 35 -3.12 13.14 37.29
CA LYS A 35 -3.03 13.80 35.97
C LYS A 35 -2.18 13.03 34.95
N GLY A 36 -2.28 11.70 34.95
CA GLY A 36 -1.62 10.80 34.02
C GLY A 36 -0.55 9.93 34.68
N GLY A 37 0.03 9.02 33.89
CA GLY A 37 1.05 8.08 34.33
C GLY A 37 0.96 6.73 33.64
N ILE A 38 1.55 5.72 34.26
CA ILE A 38 1.64 4.36 33.73
C ILE A 38 0.78 3.43 34.58
N LEU A 39 -0.20 2.78 33.95
CA LEU A 39 -0.93 1.65 34.49
C LEU A 39 -0.15 0.38 34.19
N TYR A 40 0.50 -0.18 35.20
CA TYR A 40 1.28 -1.39 35.08
C TYR A 40 0.44 -2.64 35.30
N ILE A 41 0.52 -3.57 34.34
CA ILE A 41 -0.13 -4.89 34.32
C ILE A 41 0.95 -5.97 34.49
N PRO A 42 1.14 -6.53 35.70
CA PRO A 42 2.13 -7.57 35.94
C PRO A 42 1.93 -8.85 35.11
N ALA A 43 2.92 -9.74 35.17
CA ALA A 43 2.91 -11.04 34.49
C ALA A 43 1.90 -12.03 35.11
N LYS A 44 0.62 -11.89 34.72
CA LYS A 44 -0.52 -12.72 35.12
C LYS A 44 -1.65 -12.64 34.08
N THR A 45 -2.71 -13.43 34.26
CA THR A 45 -3.95 -13.31 33.48
C THR A 45 -5.03 -12.64 34.33
N TYR A 46 -5.44 -11.44 33.95
CA TYR A 46 -6.48 -10.66 34.62
C TYR A 46 -7.78 -10.81 33.85
N ALA A 47 -8.78 -11.45 34.46
CA ALA A 47 -10.07 -11.60 33.80
C ALA A 47 -10.90 -10.33 34.02
N ILE A 48 -11.62 -9.88 33.00
CA ILE A 48 -12.45 -8.68 33.09
C ILE A 48 -13.90 -9.02 32.72
N GLY A 49 -14.82 -8.61 33.58
CA GLY A 49 -16.26 -8.63 33.34
C GLY A 49 -16.80 -7.34 32.74
N LYS A 50 -16.00 -6.26 32.70
CA LYS A 50 -16.37 -4.94 32.16
C LYS A 50 -15.26 -4.31 31.34
N GLU A 51 -15.65 -3.44 30.41
CA GLU A 51 -14.74 -2.65 29.56
C GLU A 51 -13.74 -1.80 30.35
N VAL A 52 -12.47 -1.90 29.97
CA VAL A 52 -11.39 -1.05 30.52
C VAL A 52 -11.33 0.24 29.72
N VAL A 53 -11.88 1.32 30.28
CA VAL A 53 -11.93 2.63 29.63
C VAL A 53 -10.79 3.53 30.10
N ILE A 54 -10.01 4.03 29.14
CA ILE A 54 -9.01 5.08 29.32
C ILE A 54 -9.55 6.37 28.68
N ASP A 55 -10.04 7.29 29.49
CA ASP A 55 -10.69 8.54 29.06
C ASP A 55 -9.90 9.81 29.42
N PHE A 56 -8.66 9.65 29.86
CA PHE A 56 -7.77 10.72 30.29
C PHE A 56 -6.41 10.66 29.56
N PRO A 57 -5.85 11.81 29.13
CA PRO A 57 -4.58 11.86 28.40
C PRO A 57 -3.41 11.47 29.28
N GLY A 58 -2.30 11.07 28.66
CA GLY A 58 -1.07 10.79 29.40
C GLY A 58 -1.12 9.50 30.22
N ILE A 59 -2.18 8.69 30.10
CA ILE A 59 -2.25 7.35 30.68
C ILE A 59 -1.77 6.34 29.64
N TYR A 60 -0.68 5.64 29.96
CA TYR A 60 -0.17 4.50 29.21
C TYR A 60 -0.42 3.20 29.97
N ILE A 61 -0.84 2.16 29.27
CA ILE A 61 -0.81 0.80 29.80
C ILE A 61 0.57 0.22 29.54
N ARG A 62 1.17 -0.41 30.55
CA ARG A 62 2.43 -1.14 30.40
C ARG A 62 2.29 -2.55 30.93
N GLY A 63 2.45 -3.54 30.06
CA GLY A 63 2.58 -4.93 30.53
C GLY A 63 4.02 -5.27 30.87
N ALA A 64 4.21 -6.45 31.47
CA ALA A 64 5.54 -7.03 31.68
C ALA A 64 6.07 -7.70 30.39
N SER A 65 5.17 -8.19 29.55
CA SER A 65 5.43 -8.84 28.26
C SER A 65 4.10 -9.24 27.62
N PRO A 66 3.97 -9.28 26.27
CA PRO A 66 2.74 -9.73 25.64
C PRO A 66 2.34 -11.16 26.00
N TYR A 67 3.28 -12.05 26.31
CA TYR A 67 2.96 -13.45 26.62
C TYR A 67 2.56 -13.70 28.08
N PHE A 68 2.93 -12.78 28.97
CA PHE A 68 2.77 -12.98 30.41
C PHE A 68 1.74 -12.04 31.02
N SER A 69 1.56 -10.84 30.48
CA SER A 69 0.51 -9.90 30.89
C SER A 69 -0.69 -10.06 29.96
N VAL A 70 -1.74 -10.67 30.47
CA VAL A 70 -2.94 -11.00 29.69
C VAL A 70 -4.16 -10.34 30.33
N ILE A 71 -4.93 -9.62 29.53
CA ILE A 71 -6.31 -9.24 29.86
C ILE A 71 -7.23 -10.23 29.13
N LYS A 72 -8.08 -10.93 29.87
CA LYS A 72 -8.99 -11.95 29.33
C LYS A 72 -10.45 -11.52 29.53
N VAL A 73 -11.23 -11.52 28.46
CA VAL A 73 -12.66 -11.22 28.50
C VAL A 73 -13.46 -12.41 29.04
N LEU A 74 -14.39 -12.17 29.97
CA LEU A 74 -15.31 -13.18 30.53
C LEU A 74 -16.58 -13.37 29.67
N GLU A 75 -17.30 -14.47 29.83
CA GLU A 75 -18.48 -14.83 29.01
C GLU A 75 -19.70 -13.89 29.17
N ASN A 76 -19.78 -13.14 30.27
CA ASN A 76 -20.86 -12.18 30.53
C ASN A 76 -20.33 -10.74 30.56
N PHE A 77 -19.42 -10.44 29.64
CA PHE A 77 -18.75 -9.15 29.58
C PHE A 77 -19.73 -8.01 29.27
N ASP A 78 -19.66 -6.93 30.05
CA ASP A 78 -20.40 -5.69 29.85
C ASP A 78 -19.49 -4.65 29.17
N GLY A 79 -19.65 -4.50 27.86
CA GLY A 79 -18.89 -3.55 27.07
C GLY A 79 -18.87 -3.86 25.58
N SER A 80 -18.36 -2.91 24.80
CA SER A 80 -18.21 -3.03 23.34
C SER A 80 -16.81 -3.44 22.90
N SER A 81 -15.84 -3.23 23.79
CA SER A 81 -14.42 -3.53 23.57
C SER A 81 -13.78 -3.99 24.87
N ALA A 82 -12.72 -4.81 24.82
CA ALA A 82 -11.98 -5.18 26.02
C ALA A 82 -11.26 -3.94 26.63
N ILE A 83 -10.62 -3.15 25.77
CA ILE A 83 -9.99 -1.88 26.14
C ILE A 83 -10.44 -0.78 25.17
N THR A 84 -10.83 0.36 25.71
CA THR A 84 -11.19 1.54 24.92
C THR A 84 -10.40 2.75 25.35
N PHE A 85 -9.75 3.39 24.39
CA PHE A 85 -9.21 4.73 24.53
C PHE A 85 -10.25 5.72 23.99
N LYS A 86 -10.99 6.38 24.88
CA LYS A 86 -12.05 7.35 24.55
C LYS A 86 -11.97 8.58 25.45
N PRO A 87 -11.11 9.54 25.10
CA PRO A 87 -10.97 10.76 25.87
C PRO A 87 -12.13 11.73 25.63
N ASN A 88 -12.62 12.35 26.70
CA ASN A 88 -13.85 13.16 26.68
C ASN A 88 -13.73 14.50 25.94
N THR A 89 -12.52 14.98 25.61
CA THR A 89 -12.33 16.20 24.81
C THR A 89 -11.11 16.10 23.88
N TYR A 90 -11.05 16.97 22.86
CA TYR A 90 -9.95 16.99 21.88
C TYR A 90 -8.55 17.05 22.51
N GLN A 91 -8.34 17.89 23.52
CA GLN A 91 -7.04 18.03 24.21
C GLN A 91 -6.66 16.81 25.05
N LEU A 92 -7.63 15.93 25.34
CA LEU A 92 -7.48 14.76 26.20
C LEU A 92 -7.10 13.50 25.40
N SER A 93 -6.98 13.58 24.07
CA SER A 93 -6.72 12.43 23.19
C SER A 93 -5.26 12.09 22.95
N LYS A 94 -4.37 12.77 23.67
CA LYS A 94 -2.92 12.75 23.45
C LYS A 94 -2.20 11.84 24.43
N GLY A 95 -1.08 11.28 23.97
CA GLY A 95 -0.12 10.65 24.87
C GLY A 95 -0.70 9.42 25.58
N THR A 96 -1.39 8.56 24.85
CA THR A 96 -1.98 7.34 25.42
C THR A 96 -1.69 6.15 24.52
N GLY A 97 -1.80 4.95 25.07
CA GLY A 97 -1.61 3.71 24.34
C GLY A 97 -1.03 2.62 25.22
N ILE A 98 -0.29 1.71 24.61
CA ILE A 98 0.22 0.51 25.26
C ILE A 98 1.71 0.35 24.93
N ASP A 99 2.53 0.22 25.95
CA ASP A 99 3.97 0.07 25.85
C ASP A 99 4.43 -1.25 26.51
N GLN A 100 5.54 -1.82 26.03
CA GLN A 100 6.19 -3.04 26.55
C GLN A 100 5.29 -4.30 26.58
N GLY A 101 4.25 -4.29 25.75
CA GLY A 101 3.45 -5.42 25.33
C GLY A 101 2.46 -6.01 26.32
N LEU A 102 1.35 -6.48 25.75
CA LEU A 102 0.15 -6.93 26.44
C LEU A 102 -0.61 -7.86 25.49
N THR A 103 -1.16 -8.97 25.98
CA THR A 103 -2.18 -9.72 25.24
C THR A 103 -3.57 -9.34 25.73
N VAL A 104 -4.45 -9.01 24.79
CA VAL A 104 -5.90 -8.97 24.98
C VAL A 104 -6.49 -10.23 24.37
N ASN A 105 -7.00 -11.13 25.22
CA ASN A 105 -7.71 -12.32 24.78
C ASN A 105 -9.22 -12.05 24.83
N CYS A 106 -9.82 -11.86 23.67
CA CYS A 106 -11.26 -11.60 23.54
C CYS A 106 -12.13 -12.83 23.86
N ASN A 107 -11.52 -14.01 24.00
CA ASN A 107 -12.21 -15.26 24.39
C ASN A 107 -13.44 -15.57 23.50
N ASN A 108 -13.37 -15.21 22.22
CA ASN A 108 -14.46 -15.29 21.24
C ASN A 108 -15.78 -14.64 21.70
N GLN A 109 -15.72 -13.63 22.56
CA GLN A 109 -16.88 -12.85 22.97
C GLN A 109 -17.17 -11.74 21.95
N GLU A 110 -18.42 -11.30 21.87
CA GLU A 110 -18.92 -10.28 20.94
C GLU A 110 -18.40 -8.86 21.27
N VAL A 111 -17.08 -8.69 21.21
CA VAL A 111 -16.37 -7.46 21.57
C VAL A 111 -15.22 -7.20 20.62
N HIS A 112 -14.90 -5.92 20.42
CA HIS A 112 -13.61 -5.54 19.88
C HIS A 112 -12.49 -5.83 20.89
N GLY A 113 -11.27 -6.07 20.41
CA GLY A 113 -10.13 -6.16 21.33
C GLY A 113 -9.78 -4.80 21.90
N ILE A 114 -9.24 -3.94 21.04
CA ILE A 114 -8.83 -2.58 21.41
C ILE A 114 -9.54 -1.59 20.50
N THR A 115 -10.27 -0.65 21.09
CA THR A 115 -10.90 0.45 20.38
C THR A 115 -10.20 1.77 20.69
N GLY A 116 -9.84 2.50 19.63
CA GLY A 116 -9.36 3.88 19.72
C GLY A 116 -10.39 4.83 19.13
N VAL A 117 -11.04 5.64 19.97
CA VAL A 117 -12.01 6.63 19.52
C VAL A 117 -11.30 7.98 19.40
N LYS A 118 -11.12 8.45 18.16
CA LYS A 118 -10.53 9.76 17.85
C LYS A 118 -9.19 10.02 18.60
N MET A 119 -8.33 9.01 18.63
CA MET A 119 -7.00 9.14 19.24
C MET A 119 -6.17 10.18 18.45
N TYR A 120 -5.43 11.05 19.14
CA TYR A 120 -4.81 12.22 18.51
C TYR A 120 -3.45 12.53 19.14
N ASP A 121 -2.37 12.54 18.35
CA ASP A 121 -1.00 12.88 18.77
C ASP A 121 -0.39 11.98 19.85
N GLN A 122 0.87 11.57 19.62
CA GLN A 122 1.66 10.82 20.59
C GLN A 122 0.96 9.53 21.05
N VAL A 123 0.26 8.86 20.13
CA VAL A 123 -0.43 7.61 20.41
C VAL A 123 0.43 6.47 19.92
N CYS A 124 0.73 5.51 20.79
CA CYS A 124 1.58 4.39 20.44
C CYS A 124 1.11 3.06 21.06
N MET A 125 1.12 2.01 20.25
CA MET A 125 0.93 0.63 20.71
C MET A 125 2.14 -0.19 20.27
N GLN A 126 2.85 -0.79 21.23
CA GLN A 126 4.05 -1.57 20.98
C GLN A 126 3.94 -2.97 21.58
N ASN A 127 4.22 -3.99 20.76
CA ASN A 127 4.23 -5.40 21.16
C ASN A 127 2.86 -5.87 21.70
N VAL A 128 1.76 -5.43 21.10
CA VAL A 128 0.40 -5.74 21.57
C VAL A 128 -0.19 -6.88 20.76
N GLU A 129 -0.71 -7.90 21.43
CA GLU A 129 -1.43 -9.01 20.79
C GLU A 129 -2.92 -8.94 21.13
N VAL A 130 -3.78 -9.14 20.13
CA VAL A 130 -5.22 -9.30 20.31
C VAL A 130 -5.62 -10.64 19.71
N LYS A 131 -6.13 -11.54 20.55
CA LYS A 131 -6.37 -12.95 20.21
C LYS A 131 -7.80 -13.37 20.44
N ASN A 132 -8.18 -14.46 19.75
CA ASN A 132 -9.50 -15.08 19.83
C ASN A 132 -10.62 -14.06 19.57
N VAL A 133 -10.43 -13.20 18.57
CA VAL A 133 -11.41 -12.17 18.21
C VAL A 133 -12.66 -12.84 17.62
N HIS A 134 -13.85 -12.40 18.02
CA HIS A 134 -15.12 -12.88 17.47
C HIS A 134 -15.31 -12.45 16.01
N LYS A 135 -15.95 -13.30 15.18
CA LYS A 135 -16.08 -13.12 13.72
C LYS A 135 -16.62 -11.77 13.25
N ASP A 136 -17.51 -11.17 14.04
CA ASP A 136 -18.18 -9.91 13.72
C ASP A 136 -17.45 -8.66 14.24
N TYR A 137 -16.30 -8.84 14.92
CA TYR A 137 -15.55 -7.77 15.56
C TYR A 137 -14.10 -7.72 15.09
N SER A 138 -13.51 -6.53 15.21
CA SER A 138 -12.10 -6.26 14.89
C SER A 138 -11.21 -6.45 16.11
N GLY A 139 -9.98 -6.92 15.91
CA GLY A 139 -8.98 -6.95 16.97
C GLY A 139 -8.53 -5.54 17.35
N PHE A 140 -8.23 -4.73 16.32
CA PHE A 140 -7.92 -3.31 16.47
C PHE A 140 -8.97 -2.48 15.72
N ASN A 141 -9.68 -1.62 16.45
CA ASN A 141 -10.80 -0.85 15.96
C ASN A 141 -10.59 0.65 16.21
N PHE A 142 -10.01 1.35 15.23
CA PHE A 142 -9.79 2.80 15.32
C PHE A 142 -10.91 3.54 14.61
N THR A 143 -11.77 4.18 15.39
CA THR A 143 -13.00 4.81 14.91
C THR A 143 -13.11 6.28 15.34
N GLN A 144 -14.16 6.94 14.90
CA GLN A 144 -14.48 8.31 15.25
C GLN A 144 -15.49 8.40 16.39
N ASP A 145 -15.54 9.58 17.02
CA ASP A 145 -16.69 9.97 17.82
C ASP A 145 -17.86 10.39 16.90
N THR A 146 -19.08 10.07 17.31
CA THR A 146 -20.32 10.48 16.63
C THR A 146 -20.62 11.97 16.79
N GLU A 147 -20.01 12.65 17.77
CA GLU A 147 -20.30 14.04 18.13
C GLU A 147 -19.16 15.04 17.77
N GLY A 148 -19.49 16.21 17.17
CA GLY A 148 -18.57 17.36 17.03
C GLY A 148 -17.92 17.68 15.66
N TYR A 149 -17.17 18.81 15.61
CA TYR A 149 -16.71 19.53 14.40
C TYR A 149 -15.41 19.03 13.74
N SER A 150 -14.56 18.23 14.43
CA SER A 150 -13.45 17.51 13.80
C SER A 150 -13.50 16.05 14.22
N LYS A 151 -13.78 15.17 13.26
CA LYS A 151 -14.04 13.76 13.56
C LYS A 151 -12.80 12.86 13.40
N ILE A 152 -11.67 13.41 12.96
CA ILE A 152 -10.48 12.66 12.51
C ILE A 152 -9.56 12.31 13.69
N GLY A 153 -9.10 11.06 13.75
CA GLY A 153 -7.96 10.67 14.59
C GLY A 153 -6.63 10.82 13.83
N GLN A 154 -5.52 11.05 14.53
CA GLN A 154 -4.26 11.42 13.89
C GLN A 154 -3.00 11.07 14.69
N THR A 155 -1.88 10.82 14.00
CA THR A 155 -0.54 10.62 14.58
C THR A 155 -0.48 9.38 15.48
N LEU A 156 -0.64 8.21 14.86
CA LEU A 156 -0.60 6.90 15.54
C LEU A 156 0.62 6.10 15.09
N LEU A 157 1.26 5.42 16.02
CA LEU A 157 2.27 4.39 15.76
C LEU A 157 1.82 3.05 16.33
N LEU A 158 1.65 2.05 15.47
CA LEU A 158 1.53 0.65 15.88
C LEU A 158 2.81 -0.08 15.48
N GLU A 159 3.49 -0.66 16.45
CA GLU A 159 4.72 -1.40 16.25
C GLU A 159 4.59 -2.81 16.81
N ASN A 160 4.91 -3.81 15.99
CA ASN A 160 4.86 -5.23 16.35
C ASN A 160 3.52 -5.63 16.99
N CYS A 161 2.41 -5.15 16.42
CA CYS A 161 1.06 -5.48 16.88
C CYS A 161 0.50 -6.69 16.11
N TYR A 162 -0.14 -7.61 16.80
CA TYR A 162 -0.65 -8.87 16.25
C TYR A 162 -2.14 -9.02 16.52
N GLY A 163 -2.91 -9.37 15.49
CA GLY A 163 -4.35 -9.65 15.61
C GLY A 163 -4.68 -11.04 15.07
N GLU A 164 -5.42 -11.85 15.84
CA GLU A 164 -5.83 -13.21 15.47
C GLU A 164 -7.29 -13.49 15.80
N ARG A 165 -8.00 -14.00 14.80
CA ARG A 165 -9.40 -14.38 14.92
C ARG A 165 -9.57 -15.77 15.53
N TYR A 166 -10.70 -15.97 16.22
CA TYR A 166 -11.16 -17.30 16.57
C TYR A 166 -11.90 -17.95 15.39
N GLY A 167 -11.52 -19.17 15.03
CA GLY A 167 -12.15 -19.91 13.92
C GLY A 167 -11.84 -19.39 12.52
N GLY A 168 -12.61 -19.86 11.54
CA GLY A 168 -12.40 -19.59 10.10
C GLY A 168 -13.36 -18.58 9.45
N GLU A 169 -14.38 -18.15 10.19
CA GLU A 169 -15.38 -17.17 9.72
C GLU A 169 -14.96 -15.75 10.08
N ALA A 170 -15.17 -14.80 9.17
CA ALA A 170 -14.81 -13.41 9.41
C ALA A 170 -15.71 -12.43 8.63
N ASN A 171 -16.49 -11.64 9.37
CA ASN A 171 -17.35 -10.58 8.82
C ASN A 171 -16.76 -9.18 9.05
N ALA A 172 -15.86 -9.04 10.02
CA ALA A 172 -15.16 -7.79 10.30
C ALA A 172 -13.66 -7.88 9.91
N PRO A 173 -13.03 -6.75 9.57
CA PRO A 173 -11.58 -6.68 9.38
C PRO A 173 -10.82 -6.90 10.71
N MET A 174 -9.60 -7.42 10.64
CA MET A 174 -8.77 -7.59 11.85
C MET A 174 -8.25 -6.24 12.38
N PHE A 175 -7.76 -5.40 11.47
CA PHE A 175 -7.38 -4.02 11.74
C PHE A 175 -8.28 -3.07 10.96
N TYR A 176 -9.11 -2.31 11.67
CA TYR A 176 -10.02 -1.34 11.09
C TYR A 176 -9.60 0.09 11.46
N PHE A 177 -9.59 0.96 10.45
CA PHE A 177 -9.40 2.39 10.64
C PHE A 177 -10.49 3.15 9.87
N ASP A 178 -11.23 3.99 10.56
CA ASP A 178 -12.20 4.92 9.98
C ASP A 178 -11.76 6.36 10.21
N ARG A 179 -11.39 7.02 9.10
CA ARG A 179 -11.05 8.44 9.03
C ARG A 179 -9.94 8.83 10.02
N TYR A 180 -8.85 8.07 9.96
CA TYR A 180 -7.57 8.41 10.61
C TYR A 180 -6.59 9.01 9.62
N GLN A 181 -5.60 9.75 10.13
CA GLN A 181 -4.51 10.22 9.31
C GLN A 181 -3.14 10.22 9.99
N GLU A 182 -2.06 10.24 9.20
CA GLU A 182 -0.68 10.26 9.72
C GLU A 182 -0.39 9.07 10.63
N VAL A 183 -0.67 7.87 10.12
CA VAL A 183 -0.55 6.62 10.88
C VAL A 183 0.59 5.76 10.31
N ASN A 184 1.42 5.24 11.19
CA ASN A 184 2.48 4.31 10.85
C ASN A 184 2.23 2.95 11.50
N LEU A 185 2.29 1.89 10.69
CA LEU A 185 2.26 0.51 11.14
C LEU A 185 3.59 -0.15 10.76
N VAL A 186 4.29 -0.69 11.75
CA VAL A 186 5.60 -1.30 11.57
C VAL A 186 5.58 -2.71 12.14
N GLY A 187 5.90 -3.71 11.31
CA GLY A 187 5.96 -5.10 11.77
C GLY A 187 4.62 -5.68 12.28
N CYS A 188 3.48 -5.08 11.92
CA CYS A 188 2.18 -5.55 12.37
C CYS A 188 1.71 -6.78 11.59
N LYS A 189 0.94 -7.66 12.22
CA LYS A 189 0.51 -8.94 11.63
C LYS A 189 -0.97 -9.19 11.86
N ALA A 190 -1.71 -9.49 10.79
CA ALA A 190 -3.14 -9.74 10.81
C ALA A 190 -3.45 -11.17 10.35
N PHE A 191 -4.16 -11.93 11.19
CA PHE A 191 -4.74 -13.26 10.90
C PHE A 191 -6.27 -13.17 10.96
N PRO A 192 -6.93 -12.71 9.88
CA PRO A 192 -8.39 -12.61 9.81
C PRO A 192 -9.10 -13.95 9.88
N SER A 193 -8.44 -15.04 9.49
CA SER A 193 -8.90 -16.42 9.71
C SER A 193 -7.78 -17.22 10.39
N GLN A 194 -8.13 -18.28 11.12
CA GLN A 194 -7.14 -19.18 11.69
C GLN A 194 -6.31 -19.89 10.61
N ALA A 195 -5.05 -20.16 10.95
CA ALA A 195 -4.09 -20.84 10.07
C ALA A 195 -4.58 -22.21 9.58
N ASN A 196 -5.39 -22.92 10.35
CA ASN A 196 -5.89 -24.24 9.96
C ASN A 196 -7.29 -24.22 9.32
N SER A 197 -7.82 -23.03 9.01
CA SER A 197 -9.12 -22.89 8.37
C SER A 197 -9.08 -23.34 6.92
N GLU A 198 -10.11 -24.08 6.50
CA GLU A 198 -10.38 -24.40 5.08
C GLU A 198 -10.93 -23.19 4.33
N THR A 199 -11.54 -22.23 5.04
CA THR A 199 -12.11 -21.01 4.47
C THR A 199 -11.23 -19.80 4.76
N LEU A 200 -10.82 -19.10 3.70
CA LEU A 200 -10.06 -17.86 3.79
C LEU A 200 -11.03 -16.68 3.71
N GLN A 201 -11.48 -16.19 4.87
CA GLN A 201 -12.43 -15.08 4.98
C GLN A 201 -11.82 -13.86 5.67
N GLY A 202 -12.46 -12.71 5.47
CA GLY A 202 -12.17 -11.48 6.18
C GLY A 202 -10.98 -10.70 5.64
N ASP A 203 -10.85 -9.48 6.17
CA ASP A 203 -9.87 -8.52 5.71
C ASP A 203 -8.76 -8.33 6.76
N GLY A 204 -7.51 -8.27 6.30
CA GLY A 204 -6.35 -7.95 7.15
C GLY A 204 -6.43 -6.52 7.68
N PHE A 205 -6.16 -5.57 6.79
CA PHE A 205 -6.19 -4.15 7.06
C PHE A 205 -7.26 -3.45 6.22
N TYR A 206 -8.16 -2.74 6.88
CA TYR A 206 -9.24 -2.00 6.24
C TYR A 206 -9.15 -0.52 6.60
N LEU A 207 -8.94 0.32 5.58
CA LEU A 207 -8.83 1.76 5.70
C LEU A 207 -10.03 2.43 5.03
N LYS A 208 -10.92 3.00 5.84
CA LYS A 208 -12.07 3.76 5.37
C LYS A 208 -11.82 5.25 5.55
N ASP A 209 -11.84 6.00 4.45
CA ASP A 209 -11.71 7.47 4.46
C ASP A 209 -10.44 8.00 5.17
N CYS A 210 -9.38 7.18 5.20
CA CYS A 210 -8.09 7.44 5.84
C CYS A 210 -7.11 8.20 4.93
N ARG A 211 -6.09 8.84 5.49
CA ARG A 211 -5.04 9.54 4.71
C ARG A 211 -3.65 9.45 5.34
N GLY A 212 -2.58 9.43 4.57
CA GLY A 212 -1.23 9.45 5.13
C GLY A 212 -0.92 8.23 6.01
N PHE A 213 -1.11 7.03 5.46
CA PHE A 213 -0.78 5.77 6.14
C PHE A 213 0.51 5.18 5.56
N THR A 214 1.39 4.68 6.43
CA THR A 214 2.57 3.92 6.01
C THR A 214 2.57 2.57 6.70
N PHE A 215 2.68 1.50 5.92
CA PHE A 215 2.90 0.14 6.39
C PHE A 215 4.30 -0.30 6.01
N THR A 216 5.09 -0.71 7.00
CA THR A 216 6.46 -1.15 6.82
C THR A 216 6.64 -2.52 7.44
N GLY A 217 6.99 -3.52 6.64
CA GLY A 217 7.28 -4.86 7.15
C GLY A 217 6.09 -5.57 7.79
N CYS A 218 4.86 -5.18 7.43
CA CYS A 218 3.66 -5.82 7.98
C CYS A 218 3.34 -7.12 7.23
N SER A 219 2.46 -7.94 7.79
CA SER A 219 2.05 -9.19 7.15
C SER A 219 0.56 -9.47 7.32
N VAL A 220 -0.03 -10.12 6.32
CA VAL A 220 -1.37 -10.70 6.42
C VAL A 220 -1.27 -12.16 6.04
N ALA A 221 -1.89 -13.03 6.83
CA ALA A 221 -2.06 -14.42 6.44
C ALA A 221 -3.48 -14.88 6.64
N PHE A 222 -3.87 -15.87 5.84
CA PHE A 222 -5.15 -16.57 5.94
C PHE A 222 -6.32 -15.59 5.90
N ALA A 223 -6.49 -14.93 4.75
CA ALA A 223 -7.48 -13.87 4.59
C ALA A 223 -8.13 -13.93 3.21
N GLU A 224 -9.32 -13.34 3.10
CA GLU A 224 -9.88 -13.05 1.79
C GLU A 224 -9.09 -11.91 1.14
N ASN A 225 -8.90 -10.80 1.87
CA ASN A 225 -8.20 -9.61 1.39
C ASN A 225 -7.11 -9.19 2.37
N ALA A 226 -5.93 -8.85 1.86
CA ALA A 226 -4.87 -8.30 2.69
C ALA A 226 -5.12 -6.83 3.04
N PHE A 227 -5.40 -6.00 2.03
CA PHE A 227 -5.65 -4.58 2.19
C PHE A 227 -6.92 -4.14 1.45
N ILE A 228 -7.79 -3.41 2.16
CA ILE A 228 -8.88 -2.65 1.56
C ILE A 228 -8.67 -1.16 1.84
N VAL A 229 -8.71 -0.36 0.78
CA VAL A 229 -8.68 1.10 0.84
C VAL A 229 -9.97 1.64 0.25
N GLU A 230 -10.82 2.18 1.10
CA GLU A 230 -12.13 2.70 0.74
C GLU A 230 -12.22 4.21 0.91
N ALA A 231 -12.55 4.92 -0.15
CA ALA A 231 -13.03 6.30 -0.10
C ALA A 231 -14.57 6.30 -0.10
N ALA A 232 -15.20 6.30 1.07
CA ALA A 232 -16.66 6.22 1.21
C ALA A 232 -17.33 7.61 1.23
N THR A 233 -16.82 8.51 2.08
CA THR A 233 -17.40 9.84 2.31
C THR A 233 -16.45 10.98 1.93
N LYS A 234 -15.16 10.67 1.76
CA LYS A 234 -14.14 11.63 1.33
C LYS A 234 -13.05 10.93 0.54
N ASN A 235 -12.18 11.73 -0.06
CA ASN A 235 -11.03 11.20 -0.76
C ASN A 235 -10.00 10.62 0.21
N VAL A 236 -9.39 9.51 -0.21
CA VAL A 236 -8.29 8.84 0.48
C VAL A 236 -6.99 9.15 -0.26
N SER A 237 -5.91 9.46 0.45
CA SER A 237 -4.64 9.80 -0.18
C SER A 237 -3.44 9.46 0.70
N GLY A 238 -2.28 9.24 0.09
CA GLY A 238 -1.02 9.07 0.80
C GLY A 238 -0.90 7.72 1.52
N ILE A 239 -1.38 6.64 0.91
CA ILE A 239 -1.22 5.28 1.45
C ILE A 239 0.05 4.66 0.88
N THR A 240 0.95 4.16 1.72
CA THR A 240 2.19 3.48 1.30
C THR A 240 2.30 2.13 1.98
N ILE A 241 2.55 1.10 1.19
CA ILE A 241 2.63 -0.30 1.62
C ILE A 241 3.99 -0.83 1.16
N SER A 242 4.86 -1.15 2.12
CA SER A 242 6.25 -1.54 1.88
C SER A 242 6.66 -2.76 2.70
N GLY A 243 7.47 -3.63 2.10
CA GLY A 243 8.05 -4.81 2.77
C GLY A 243 7.01 -5.82 3.26
N GLN A 244 5.84 -5.90 2.60
CA GLN A 244 4.76 -6.76 3.07
C GLN A 244 5.02 -8.23 2.77
N THR A 245 4.54 -9.10 3.65
CA THR A 245 4.39 -10.53 3.38
C THR A 245 2.92 -10.92 3.39
N ASN A 246 2.46 -11.53 2.29
CA ASN A 246 1.11 -12.05 2.16
C ASN A 246 1.16 -13.56 2.04
N GLU A 247 0.48 -14.28 2.92
CA GLU A 247 0.42 -15.74 2.96
C GLU A 247 -1.03 -16.21 2.80
N ALA A 248 -1.33 -17.01 1.76
CA ALA A 248 -2.67 -17.55 1.51
C ALA A 248 -3.79 -16.48 1.52
N ILE A 249 -3.73 -15.56 0.55
CA ILE A 249 -4.74 -14.53 0.32
C ILE A 249 -5.65 -14.94 -0.84
N ALA A 250 -6.93 -15.18 -0.56
CA ALA A 250 -7.85 -15.77 -1.54
C ALA A 250 -8.19 -14.83 -2.70
N SER A 251 -8.38 -13.54 -2.41
CA SER A 251 -8.86 -12.56 -3.38
C SER A 251 -7.80 -11.51 -3.69
N TYR A 252 -7.61 -10.52 -2.81
CA TYR A 252 -6.86 -9.32 -3.15
C TYR A 252 -5.73 -9.01 -2.17
N ALA A 253 -4.51 -8.88 -2.69
CA ALA A 253 -3.38 -8.24 -2.03
C ALA A 253 -3.69 -6.76 -1.73
N LEU A 254 -4.35 -6.08 -2.67
CA LEU A 254 -4.89 -4.74 -2.47
C LEU A 254 -6.18 -4.59 -3.29
N LYS A 255 -7.22 -4.10 -2.61
CA LYS A 255 -8.44 -3.61 -3.23
C LYS A 255 -8.64 -2.13 -2.91
N THR A 256 -8.80 -1.31 -3.95
CA THR A 256 -9.25 0.07 -3.78
C THR A 256 -10.71 0.19 -4.24
N LYS A 257 -11.51 0.98 -3.52
CA LYS A 257 -12.90 1.27 -3.90
C LYS A 257 -13.30 2.68 -3.48
N ALA A 258 -14.21 3.29 -4.22
CA ALA A 258 -14.73 4.61 -3.89
C ALA A 258 -16.23 4.75 -4.22
N LEU A 259 -16.98 5.42 -3.35
CA LEU A 259 -18.42 5.61 -3.47
C LEU A 259 -18.74 6.99 -4.05
N ASN A 260 -19.86 7.11 -4.78
CA ASN A 260 -20.31 8.40 -5.32
C ASN A 260 -19.17 9.13 -6.09
N ALA A 261 -18.89 10.39 -5.75
CA ALA A 261 -17.89 11.25 -6.36
C ALA A 261 -16.51 11.23 -5.65
N THR A 262 -16.32 10.38 -4.63
CA THR A 262 -15.01 10.27 -3.95
C THR A 262 -14.02 9.46 -4.78
N MET A 263 -12.74 9.60 -4.46
CA MET A 263 -11.63 8.93 -5.14
C MET A 263 -10.56 8.44 -4.15
N VAL A 264 -9.88 7.36 -4.53
CA VAL A 264 -8.58 7.02 -3.93
C VAL A 264 -7.51 7.78 -4.73
N GLU A 265 -7.02 8.88 -4.20
CA GLU A 265 -6.14 9.80 -4.92
C GLU A 265 -4.72 9.25 -5.06
N SER A 266 -4.17 8.58 -4.04
CA SER A 266 -2.85 7.98 -4.13
C SER A 266 -2.63 6.79 -3.21
N VAL A 267 -2.03 5.74 -3.79
CA VAL A 267 -1.63 4.51 -3.09
C VAL A 267 -0.32 3.99 -3.71
N THR A 268 0.64 3.63 -2.88
CA THR A 268 1.89 3.02 -3.32
C THR A 268 2.02 1.64 -2.71
N VAL A 269 2.26 0.63 -3.53
CA VAL A 269 2.55 -0.74 -3.13
C VAL A 269 3.90 -1.14 -3.72
N LEU A 270 4.90 -1.26 -2.85
CA LEU A 270 6.20 -1.83 -3.20
C LEU A 270 6.11 -3.37 -3.23
N PRO A 271 7.11 -4.07 -3.82
CA PRO A 271 7.03 -5.51 -4.00
C PRO A 271 6.61 -6.26 -2.73
N ILE A 272 5.57 -7.08 -2.87
CA ILE A 272 5.05 -7.95 -1.82
C ILE A 272 5.73 -9.30 -1.92
N ARG A 273 6.18 -9.84 -0.78
CA ARG A 273 6.58 -11.25 -0.70
C ARG A 273 5.32 -12.11 -0.63
N SER A 274 5.09 -12.90 -1.67
CA SER A 274 4.00 -13.87 -1.74
C SER A 274 4.47 -15.20 -1.15
N GLU A 275 3.77 -15.69 -0.13
CA GLU A 275 3.89 -17.05 0.37
C GLU A 275 2.70 -17.88 -0.08
N VAL A 276 3.00 -19.06 -0.61
CA VAL A 276 2.06 -19.92 -1.28
C VAL A 276 1.66 -21.07 -0.37
N ARG A 277 0.37 -21.41 -0.35
CA ARG A 277 -0.17 -22.54 0.38
C ARG A 277 -1.10 -23.37 -0.50
N GLU A 278 -1.06 -24.69 -0.32
CA GLU A 278 -2.10 -25.59 -0.82
C GLU A 278 -3.25 -25.64 0.18
N ILE A 279 -4.46 -25.30 -0.28
CA ILE A 279 -5.71 -25.50 0.45
C ILE A 279 -6.55 -26.55 -0.27
N GLU A 280 -7.36 -27.28 0.49
CA GLU A 280 -8.32 -28.25 -0.05
C GLU A 280 -9.68 -27.56 -0.19
N GLU A 281 -10.18 -27.48 -1.42
CA GLU A 281 -11.48 -26.92 -1.75
C GLU A 281 -12.46 -28.07 -2.05
N LYS A 282 -13.56 -28.14 -1.29
CA LYS A 282 -14.66 -29.06 -1.58
C LYS A 282 -15.51 -28.53 -2.73
N GLN A 283 -15.57 -29.29 -3.80
CA GLN A 283 -16.40 -29.01 -4.96
C GLN A 283 -17.88 -29.34 -4.68
N LEU A 284 -18.78 -28.78 -5.49
CA LEU A 284 -20.23 -29.03 -5.39
C LEU A 284 -20.62 -30.50 -5.55
N ASP A 285 -19.79 -31.30 -6.23
CA ASP A 285 -19.98 -32.74 -6.42
C ASP A 285 -19.40 -33.59 -5.26
N GLY A 286 -18.87 -32.96 -4.22
CA GLY A 286 -18.25 -33.60 -3.07
C GLY A 286 -16.79 -34.04 -3.30
N SER A 287 -16.21 -33.78 -4.47
CA SER A 287 -14.78 -34.04 -4.72
C SER A 287 -13.90 -32.97 -4.07
N GLU A 288 -12.69 -33.35 -3.67
CA GLU A 288 -11.70 -32.44 -3.09
C GLU A 288 -10.68 -32.04 -4.15
N ARG A 289 -10.48 -30.73 -4.31
CA ARG A 289 -9.46 -30.17 -5.20
C ARG A 289 -8.44 -29.40 -4.38
N LYS A 290 -7.16 -29.70 -4.60
CA LYS A 290 -6.07 -28.85 -4.08
C LYS A 290 -5.96 -27.58 -4.90
N VAL A 291 -6.09 -26.43 -4.24
CA VAL A 291 -5.92 -25.10 -4.82
C VAL A 291 -4.70 -24.45 -4.19
N VAL A 292 -3.84 -23.90 -5.04
CA VAL A 292 -2.66 -23.17 -4.63
C VAL A 292 -3.04 -21.70 -4.47
N VAL A 293 -3.00 -21.17 -3.25
CA VAL A 293 -3.32 -19.78 -2.94
C VAL A 293 -2.03 -19.04 -2.59
N GLY A 294 -1.77 -17.95 -3.30
CA GLY A 294 -0.59 -17.09 -3.11
C GLY A 294 -0.91 -15.80 -2.35
N GLY A 295 -0.16 -14.74 -2.66
CA GLY A 295 -0.25 -13.44 -1.98
C GLY A 295 -1.42 -12.53 -2.41
N GLY A 296 -2.33 -13.01 -3.26
CA GLY A 296 -3.53 -12.29 -3.73
C GLY A 296 -3.31 -11.43 -4.99
N ASN A 297 -4.41 -11.07 -5.64
CA ASN A 297 -4.43 -10.21 -6.85
C ASN A 297 -4.64 -8.73 -6.51
N PHE A 298 -4.72 -7.87 -7.51
CA PHE A 298 -4.96 -6.44 -7.34
C PHE A 298 -6.25 -6.00 -8.03
N ASP A 299 -7.10 -5.26 -7.31
CA ASP A 299 -8.32 -4.64 -7.86
C ASP A 299 -8.31 -3.15 -7.57
N ILE A 300 -8.05 -2.34 -8.59
CA ILE A 300 -7.74 -0.92 -8.44
C ILE A 300 -8.83 -0.07 -9.09
N GLN A 301 -9.86 0.26 -8.31
CA GLN A 301 -11.04 0.99 -8.77
C GLN A 301 -10.96 2.47 -8.36
N LYS A 302 -11.42 3.38 -9.23
CA LYS A 302 -11.50 4.84 -8.97
C LYS A 302 -10.24 5.40 -8.30
N THR A 303 -9.07 5.06 -8.86
CA THR A 303 -7.77 5.44 -8.30
C THR A 303 -6.98 6.31 -9.28
N THR A 304 -6.45 7.47 -8.82
CA THR A 304 -5.83 8.45 -9.73
C THR A 304 -4.31 8.52 -9.74
N LYS A 305 -3.60 8.07 -8.70
CA LYS A 305 -2.12 8.09 -8.66
C LYS A 305 -1.58 6.91 -7.88
N ALA A 306 -1.80 5.71 -8.41
CA ALA A 306 -1.21 4.50 -7.85
C ALA A 306 0.19 4.23 -8.42
N LEU A 307 1.08 3.72 -7.57
CA LEU A 307 2.33 3.08 -7.96
C LEU A 307 2.31 1.64 -7.42
N ILE A 308 2.23 0.64 -8.30
CA ILE A 308 1.98 -0.75 -7.87
C ILE A 308 3.02 -1.69 -8.47
N TYR A 309 3.70 -2.45 -7.62
CA TYR A 309 4.50 -3.60 -8.01
C TYR A 309 3.66 -4.87 -7.88
N SER A 310 2.95 -5.21 -8.95
CA SER A 310 2.08 -6.40 -9.01
C SER A 310 2.84 -7.72 -9.18
N MET A 311 4.11 -7.65 -9.60
CA MET A 311 4.93 -8.82 -9.89
C MET A 311 4.21 -9.76 -10.87
N ASP A 312 3.97 -11.02 -10.51
CA ASP A 312 3.32 -12.03 -11.32
C ASP A 312 1.80 -12.17 -11.06
N ALA A 313 1.26 -11.40 -10.10
CA ALA A 313 -0.14 -11.39 -9.74
C ALA A 313 -1.00 -10.68 -10.80
N ALA A 314 -2.28 -11.05 -10.91
CA ALA A 314 -3.20 -10.36 -11.79
C ALA A 314 -3.59 -8.99 -11.23
N LEU A 315 -3.82 -8.02 -12.12
CA LEU A 315 -4.25 -6.68 -11.74
C LEU A 315 -5.37 -6.18 -12.64
N THR A 316 -6.47 -5.73 -12.04
CA THR A 316 -7.56 -5.06 -12.74
C THR A 316 -7.53 -3.56 -12.48
N LEU A 317 -7.44 -2.75 -13.54
CA LEU A 317 -7.65 -1.32 -13.47
C LEU A 317 -9.12 -0.99 -13.74
N GLY A 318 -9.79 -0.49 -12.72
CA GLY A 318 -11.22 -0.16 -12.75
C GLY A 318 -11.59 1.08 -13.57
N ILE A 319 -12.89 1.26 -13.75
CA ILE A 319 -13.46 2.46 -14.38
C ILE A 319 -13.07 3.69 -13.53
N SER A 320 -12.74 4.79 -14.22
CA SER A 320 -12.27 6.05 -13.62
C SER A 320 -10.91 5.97 -12.90
N SER A 321 -10.17 4.87 -13.04
CA SER A 321 -8.76 4.82 -12.66
C SER A 321 -7.89 5.48 -13.74
N SER A 322 -7.04 6.43 -13.36
CA SER A 322 -6.16 7.20 -14.27
C SER A 322 -4.81 7.46 -13.61
N GLN A 323 -3.79 7.88 -14.37
CA GLN A 323 -2.42 8.22 -13.91
C GLN A 323 -1.75 7.19 -12.99
N ASN A 324 -2.18 5.93 -13.05
CA ASN A 324 -1.55 4.84 -12.32
C ASN A 324 -0.34 4.29 -13.08
N VAL A 325 0.68 3.87 -12.33
CA VAL A 325 1.87 3.21 -12.84
C VAL A 325 1.97 1.81 -12.22
N VAL A 326 1.98 0.79 -13.08
CA VAL A 326 2.08 -0.62 -12.67
C VAL A 326 3.40 -1.20 -13.17
N PHE A 327 4.13 -1.86 -12.27
CA PHE A 327 5.28 -2.70 -12.59
C PHE A 327 4.87 -4.18 -12.43
N SER A 328 5.07 -4.98 -13.47
CA SER A 328 4.61 -6.37 -13.50
C SER A 328 5.57 -7.26 -14.29
N THR A 329 5.93 -8.44 -13.75
CA THR A 329 6.62 -9.49 -14.52
C THR A 329 5.66 -10.29 -15.39
N ALA A 330 4.34 -10.16 -15.17
CA ALA A 330 3.26 -10.78 -15.92
C ALA A 330 2.30 -9.71 -16.48
N SER A 331 2.83 -8.76 -17.26
CA SER A 331 2.09 -7.59 -17.75
C SER A 331 0.81 -7.93 -18.54
N GLU A 332 0.76 -9.12 -19.14
CA GLU A 332 -0.41 -9.67 -19.83
C GLU A 332 -1.60 -9.94 -18.90
N LYS A 333 -1.36 -10.06 -17.58
CA LYS A 333 -2.40 -10.20 -16.55
C LYS A 333 -2.93 -8.86 -16.04
N VAL A 334 -2.42 -7.74 -16.56
CA VAL A 334 -2.94 -6.40 -16.26
C VAL A 334 -4.04 -6.06 -17.26
N ILE A 335 -5.28 -6.00 -16.79
CA ILE A 335 -6.47 -5.82 -17.65
C ILE A 335 -7.17 -4.48 -17.42
N ASN A 336 -8.06 -4.12 -18.36
CA ASN A 336 -8.87 -2.90 -18.35
C ASN A 336 -8.04 -1.60 -18.33
N LEU A 337 -6.96 -1.54 -19.12
CA LEU A 337 -6.09 -0.37 -19.22
C LEU A 337 -6.80 0.85 -19.85
N ALA A 338 -7.51 1.60 -19.02
CA ALA A 338 -8.11 2.88 -19.39
C ALA A 338 -7.04 3.92 -19.73
N ALA A 339 -7.41 4.93 -20.52
CA ALA A 339 -6.51 6.01 -20.90
C ALA A 339 -5.91 6.71 -19.67
N GLY A 340 -4.62 7.05 -19.75
CA GLY A 340 -3.89 7.73 -18.68
C GLY A 340 -3.17 6.81 -17.69
N ASN A 341 -3.30 5.48 -17.80
CA ASN A 341 -2.54 4.53 -17.00
C ASN A 341 -1.32 4.00 -17.77
N SER A 342 -0.27 3.62 -17.05
CA SER A 342 0.98 3.07 -17.61
C SER A 342 1.31 1.72 -16.98
N VAL A 343 1.74 0.77 -17.82
CA VAL A 343 2.22 -0.55 -17.37
C VAL A 343 3.65 -0.73 -17.87
N PHE A 344 4.55 -1.11 -16.96
CA PHE A 344 5.94 -1.42 -17.23
C PHE A 344 6.16 -2.91 -17.00
N GLY A 345 6.49 -3.62 -18.09
CA GLY A 345 6.96 -5.00 -18.01
C GLY A 345 8.32 -5.08 -17.30
N LEU A 346 8.42 -5.95 -16.30
CA LEU A 346 9.66 -6.31 -15.63
C LEU A 346 10.22 -7.59 -16.26
N ALA A 347 11.54 -7.64 -16.49
CA ALA A 347 12.16 -8.86 -17.00
C ALA A 347 12.02 -9.99 -15.96
N ASN A 348 11.55 -11.15 -16.43
CA ASN A 348 11.44 -12.36 -15.61
C ASN A 348 12.75 -13.18 -15.57
N PHE A 349 13.80 -12.71 -16.25
CA PHE A 349 15.09 -13.40 -16.36
C PHE A 349 16.15 -12.72 -15.51
N ALA A 350 16.77 -13.46 -14.58
CA ALA A 350 17.88 -13.01 -13.75
C ALA A 350 19.17 -12.63 -14.53
N ARG A 351 19.17 -12.70 -15.87
CA ARG A 351 20.37 -12.51 -16.72
C ARG A 351 20.14 -11.80 -18.06
N SER A 352 18.99 -11.18 -18.31
CA SER A 352 18.73 -10.45 -19.56
C SER A 352 17.96 -9.17 -19.30
N GLY A 353 18.37 -8.08 -19.95
CA GLY A 353 17.90 -6.73 -19.68
C GLY A 353 16.39 -6.55 -19.78
N THR A 354 15.87 -5.55 -19.06
CA THR A 354 14.47 -5.15 -19.07
C THR A 354 13.97 -4.88 -20.49
N SER A 355 13.00 -5.67 -20.94
CA SER A 355 12.19 -5.38 -22.12
C SER A 355 10.93 -4.64 -21.65
N ILE A 356 10.82 -3.35 -21.97
CA ILE A 356 9.57 -2.60 -21.81
C ILE A 356 8.71 -2.98 -23.02
N LEU A 357 7.89 -4.02 -22.85
CA LEU A 357 6.90 -4.39 -23.85
C LEU A 357 6.05 -3.16 -24.21
N ASP A 358 6.08 -2.84 -25.51
CA ASP A 358 5.41 -1.78 -26.27
C ASP A 358 5.96 -0.33 -26.26
N ALA A 359 7.11 -0.03 -25.64
CA ALA A 359 7.77 1.28 -25.84
C ALA A 359 9.30 1.27 -25.94
N LEU A 360 10.00 0.20 -25.55
CA LEU A 360 11.46 0.17 -25.62
C LEU A 360 11.99 -1.27 -25.73
N THR A 361 12.44 -1.64 -26.93
CA THR A 361 13.21 -2.87 -27.17
C THR A 361 14.68 -2.50 -27.38
N ILE A 362 15.53 -2.57 -26.35
CA ILE A 362 16.98 -2.47 -26.55
C ILE A 362 17.48 -3.86 -26.96
N ASN A 363 17.72 -4.07 -28.25
CA ASN A 363 18.20 -5.35 -28.77
C ASN A 363 19.72 -5.49 -28.54
N GLU A 364 20.12 -6.50 -27.77
CA GLU A 364 21.52 -6.80 -27.39
C GLU A 364 22.36 -7.32 -28.58
N PHE A 365 21.74 -7.69 -29.70
CA PHE A 365 22.40 -8.25 -30.88
C PHE A 365 22.54 -7.27 -32.05
N SER A 366 22.17 -6.00 -31.86
CA SER A 366 22.33 -4.95 -32.86
C SER A 366 23.48 -4.04 -32.44
N SER A 367 24.43 -3.78 -33.34
CA SER A 367 25.46 -2.75 -33.17
C SER A 367 24.89 -1.31 -33.13
N VAL A 368 23.56 -1.19 -33.20
CA VAL A 368 22.81 0.05 -33.22
C VAL A 368 21.59 -0.07 -32.28
N PRO A 369 21.51 0.69 -31.18
CA PRO A 369 20.33 0.71 -30.32
C PRO A 369 19.14 1.27 -31.12
N THR A 370 18.03 0.54 -31.09
CA THR A 370 16.78 0.91 -31.78
C THR A 370 15.65 1.02 -30.76
N VAL A 371 14.88 2.10 -30.76
CA VAL A 371 13.70 2.29 -29.89
C VAL A 371 12.43 2.19 -30.72
N TYR A 372 11.40 1.45 -30.29
CA TYR A 372 10.12 1.34 -31.00
C TYR A 372 8.98 1.98 -30.21
N PHE A 373 8.15 2.79 -30.88
CA PHE A 373 6.91 3.31 -30.32
C PHE A 373 5.72 2.66 -31.04
N ALA A 374 4.79 2.08 -30.28
CA ALA A 374 3.53 1.55 -30.81
C ALA A 374 2.35 2.41 -30.31
N ASP A 375 1.36 2.63 -31.18
CA ASP A 375 0.07 3.21 -30.79
C ASP A 375 -0.95 2.11 -30.47
N LYS A 376 -2.08 2.49 -29.84
CA LYS A 376 -3.19 1.61 -29.44
C LYS A 376 -3.78 0.77 -30.58
N ALA A 377 -3.51 1.11 -31.83
CA ALA A 377 -4.02 0.40 -33.01
C ALA A 377 -2.99 -0.59 -33.59
N GLY A 378 -1.74 -0.61 -33.10
CA GLY A 378 -0.67 -1.47 -33.62
C GLY A 378 -0.21 -1.11 -35.04
N VAL A 379 -0.68 0.02 -35.61
CA VAL A 379 -0.49 0.34 -37.03
C VAL A 379 0.74 1.22 -37.25
N ASN A 380 1.11 2.12 -36.34
CA ASN A 380 2.26 3.00 -36.53
C ASN A 380 3.44 2.60 -35.64
N LYS A 381 4.28 1.67 -36.11
CA LYS A 381 5.59 1.44 -35.48
C LYS A 381 6.51 2.61 -35.86
N SER A 382 6.82 3.48 -34.91
CA SER A 382 7.89 4.46 -35.10
C SER A 382 9.19 3.89 -34.52
N ARG A 383 10.34 4.11 -35.18
CA ARG A 383 11.65 3.68 -34.68
C ARG A 383 12.62 4.84 -34.51
N ILE A 384 13.44 4.82 -33.46
CA ILE A 384 14.65 5.64 -33.35
C ILE A 384 15.86 4.75 -33.51
N GLU A 385 16.80 5.07 -34.39
CA GLU A 385 17.99 4.27 -34.68
C GLU A 385 19.25 5.16 -34.57
N GLN A 386 20.22 4.81 -33.72
CA GLN A 386 21.49 5.54 -33.64
C GLN A 386 22.54 4.93 -34.58
N GLN A 387 22.76 5.52 -35.75
CA GLN A 387 23.83 5.07 -36.66
C GLN A 387 25.04 6.01 -36.56
N SER A 388 26.09 5.55 -35.87
CA SER A 388 27.29 6.33 -35.55
C SER A 388 26.96 7.62 -34.77
N ALA A 389 27.34 8.80 -35.25
CA ALA A 389 27.04 10.10 -34.61
C ALA A 389 25.63 10.64 -34.93
N ASN A 390 24.83 9.92 -35.72
CA ASN A 390 23.51 10.38 -36.17
C ASN A 390 22.37 9.68 -35.44
N LEU A 391 21.33 10.42 -35.10
CA LEU A 391 20.04 9.87 -34.69
C LEU A 391 19.12 9.75 -35.93
N ARG A 392 18.37 8.65 -36.06
CA ARG A 392 17.39 8.45 -37.14
C ARG A 392 16.01 8.25 -36.55
N PHE A 393 14.99 8.80 -37.19
CA PHE A 393 13.58 8.56 -36.88
C PHE A 393 12.90 7.93 -38.11
N GLY A 394 12.21 6.81 -37.95
CA GLY A 394 11.50 6.13 -39.03
C GLY A 394 10.05 5.89 -38.65
N PHE A 395 9.11 6.14 -39.56
CA PHE A 395 7.68 5.88 -39.35
C PHE A 395 7.25 4.73 -40.26
N ARG A 396 6.58 3.72 -39.70
CA ARG A 396 6.00 2.64 -40.51
C ARG A 396 4.84 3.18 -41.33
N TYR A 397 4.80 2.83 -42.60
CA TYR A 397 3.68 3.08 -43.49
C TYR A 397 3.28 1.77 -44.18
N VAL A 398 2.04 1.66 -44.59
CA VAL A 398 1.60 0.54 -45.43
C VAL A 398 1.41 1.11 -46.82
N GLU A 399 2.21 0.63 -47.76
CA GLU A 399 2.07 1.03 -49.15
C GLU A 399 0.68 0.66 -49.67
N PRO A 400 0.16 1.39 -50.68
CA PRO A 400 -1.09 1.02 -51.36
C PRO A 400 -1.10 -0.43 -51.88
N SER A 401 0.07 -1.03 -52.12
CA SER A 401 0.29 -2.42 -52.51
C SER A 401 0.06 -3.45 -51.40
N GLY A 402 -0.19 -3.02 -50.16
CA GLY A 402 -0.24 -3.87 -48.97
C GLY A 402 1.13 -4.24 -48.41
N ALA A 403 2.23 -3.86 -49.07
CA ALA A 403 3.58 -4.04 -48.55
C ALA A 403 3.83 -3.11 -47.35
N LYS A 404 4.37 -3.67 -46.27
CA LYS A 404 4.71 -2.89 -45.07
C LYS A 404 6.13 -2.33 -45.24
N SER A 405 6.27 -1.06 -45.59
CA SER A 405 7.57 -0.37 -45.70
C SER A 405 7.72 0.72 -44.63
N TYR A 406 8.94 1.11 -44.30
CA TYR A 406 9.17 2.24 -43.38
C TYR A 406 9.46 3.48 -44.22
N ILE A 407 8.64 4.52 -44.10
CA ILE A 407 9.01 5.84 -44.60
C ILE A 407 10.01 6.39 -43.59
N ASN A 408 11.29 6.36 -43.97
CA ASN A 408 12.32 7.04 -43.22
C ASN A 408 12.14 8.55 -43.44
N LYS A 409 11.46 9.25 -42.52
CA LYS A 409 11.56 10.71 -42.45
C LYS A 409 12.84 11.05 -41.69
N PHE A 410 13.89 11.30 -42.43
CA PHE A 410 15.20 11.59 -41.87
C PHE A 410 15.22 12.93 -41.13
N ILE A 411 15.59 12.91 -39.85
CA ILE A 411 16.18 14.08 -39.19
C ILE A 411 17.62 13.69 -38.92
N ILE A 412 18.55 14.06 -39.81
CA ILE A 412 19.97 13.78 -39.63
C ILE A 412 20.56 14.92 -38.81
N LEU A 413 20.81 14.71 -37.52
CA LEU A 413 21.60 15.60 -36.70
C LEU A 413 23.09 15.27 -36.90
N LYS A 414 23.71 15.79 -37.97
CA LYS A 414 25.17 15.69 -38.14
C LYS A 414 25.85 16.64 -37.16
N ASN A 415 26.55 16.10 -36.17
CA ASN A 415 27.29 16.89 -35.20
C ASN A 415 28.80 16.75 -35.44
N ASP A 416 29.29 17.24 -36.58
CA ASP A 416 30.72 17.52 -36.76
C ASP A 416 30.99 18.96 -36.31
N LEU A 417 31.73 19.10 -35.21
CA LEU A 417 31.83 20.32 -34.40
C LEU A 417 32.95 21.29 -34.82
N VAL A 418 33.56 21.11 -35.98
CA VAL A 418 34.66 21.97 -36.41
C VAL A 418 34.18 22.88 -37.54
N ASN A 419 33.80 24.12 -37.19
CA ASN A 419 33.47 25.27 -38.07
C ASN A 419 31.99 25.53 -38.45
N ALA A 420 31.02 25.03 -37.69
CA ALA A 420 29.60 25.18 -38.02
C ALA A 420 28.90 26.31 -37.21
N THR A 421 28.05 27.13 -37.86
CA THR A 421 27.28 28.21 -37.19
C THR A 421 26.04 27.67 -36.46
N ASN A 422 25.36 28.46 -35.61
CA ASN A 422 24.04 28.06 -35.08
C ASN A 422 22.89 28.21 -36.09
N ILE A 423 23.17 28.68 -37.31
CA ILE A 423 22.18 28.84 -38.37
C ILE A 423 21.95 27.47 -39.02
N GLN A 424 20.71 27.01 -38.98
CA GLN A 424 20.26 25.79 -39.65
C GLN A 424 19.32 26.15 -40.78
N VAL A 425 19.51 25.51 -41.93
CA VAL A 425 18.63 25.68 -43.09
C VAL A 425 18.03 24.35 -43.42
N THR A 426 16.73 24.38 -43.71
CA THR A 426 15.96 23.22 -44.09
C THR A 426 15.69 23.33 -45.59
N TYR A 427 16.06 22.32 -46.36
CA TYR A 427 15.74 22.28 -47.79
C TYR A 427 15.38 20.87 -48.26
N PRO A 428 14.59 20.75 -49.33
CA PRO A 428 14.24 19.45 -49.89
C PRO A 428 15.42 18.85 -50.67
N GLU A 429 15.74 17.58 -50.39
CA GLU A 429 16.72 16.77 -51.11
C GLU A 429 16.03 15.47 -51.56
N GLY A 430 15.56 15.45 -52.81
CA GLY A 430 14.67 14.38 -53.29
C GLY A 430 13.33 14.38 -52.54
N THR A 431 12.90 13.22 -52.03
CA THR A 431 11.69 13.10 -51.18
C THR A 431 11.96 13.45 -49.70
N ASN A 432 13.20 13.79 -49.35
CA ASN A 432 13.62 14.03 -47.97
C ASN A 432 13.64 15.53 -47.66
N THR A 433 13.44 15.86 -46.39
CA THR A 433 13.71 17.18 -45.85
C THR A 433 14.99 17.08 -45.05
N VAL A 434 16.03 17.82 -45.46
CA VAL A 434 17.32 17.75 -44.79
C VAL A 434 17.57 19.06 -44.07
N VAL A 435 17.94 18.96 -42.80
CA VAL A 435 18.39 20.09 -41.99
C VAL A 435 19.90 20.07 -42.01
N ARG A 436 20.52 21.08 -42.61
CA ARG A 436 21.98 21.24 -42.57
C ARG A 436 22.34 22.52 -41.85
N ARG A 437 23.40 22.42 -41.04
CA ARG A 437 24.00 23.57 -40.38
C ARG A 437 24.82 24.33 -41.42
N VAL A 438 24.69 25.65 -41.45
CA VAL A 438 25.47 26.49 -42.35
C VAL A 438 26.91 26.51 -41.87
N GLU A 439 27.84 26.08 -42.73
CA GLU A 439 29.28 26.12 -42.47
C GLU A 439 29.83 27.49 -42.86
N ILE A 440 30.81 27.97 -42.10
CA ILE A 440 31.59 29.14 -42.50
C ILE A 440 32.72 28.65 -43.42
N GLY A 441 32.72 29.06 -44.68
CA GLY A 441 33.77 28.75 -45.63
C GLY A 441 35.11 29.41 -45.29
N GLU A 442 36.16 28.95 -45.98
CA GLU A 442 37.50 29.54 -45.87
C GLU A 442 37.48 31.04 -46.23
N PRO A 443 38.37 31.86 -45.64
CA PRO A 443 38.50 33.27 -45.99
C PRO A 443 38.84 33.42 -47.48
N ASN A 444 38.12 34.27 -48.20
CA ASN A 444 38.54 34.62 -49.56
C ASN A 444 39.82 35.46 -49.46
N SER A 445 40.88 35.04 -50.14
CA SER A 445 42.19 35.69 -50.06
C SER A 445 42.12 37.13 -50.58
N ALA A 446 42.61 38.06 -49.73
CA ALA A 446 42.88 39.48 -49.94
C ALA A 446 41.68 40.46 -49.87
N GLY A 447 41.21 40.76 -48.65
CA GLY A 447 40.26 41.86 -48.34
C GLY A 447 39.46 41.61 -47.06
N GLU A 448 38.78 42.64 -46.49
CA GLU A 448 38.14 42.73 -45.15
C GLU A 448 37.20 41.56 -44.72
N GLY A 449 37.73 40.35 -44.57
CA GLY A 449 37.19 39.31 -43.69
C GLY A 449 35.86 38.67 -44.07
N TYR A 450 35.28 38.92 -45.24
CA TYR A 450 34.05 38.24 -45.66
C TYR A 450 34.27 36.73 -45.84
N ARG A 451 33.50 35.93 -45.10
CA ARG A 451 33.49 34.47 -45.23
C ARG A 451 32.18 34.02 -45.88
N GLY A 452 32.29 33.20 -46.91
CA GLY A 452 31.11 32.63 -47.57
C GLY A 452 30.41 31.64 -46.65
N LEU A 453 29.10 31.78 -46.46
CA LEU A 453 28.29 30.74 -45.85
C LEU A 453 28.07 29.62 -46.85
N ARG A 454 28.41 28.38 -46.48
CA ARG A 454 28.28 27.21 -47.36
C ARG A 454 27.33 26.21 -46.75
N ILE A 455 26.50 25.63 -47.61
CA ILE A 455 25.69 24.46 -47.29
C ILE A 455 26.25 23.37 -48.20
N ARG A 456 26.98 22.39 -47.64
CA ARG A 456 27.44 21.25 -48.44
C ARG A 456 26.21 20.46 -48.86
N ASN A 457 25.99 20.37 -50.18
CA ASN A 457 25.04 19.43 -50.77
C ASN A 457 25.51 18.00 -50.45
#